data_AF-S6UCN9-F1
#
_entry.id   AF-S6UCN9-F1
#
_cell.length_a   1.000
_cell.length_b   1.000
_cell.length_c   1.000
_cell.angle_alpha   90.00
_cell.angle_beta   90.00
_cell.angle_gamma   90.00
#
_symmetry.space_group_name_H-M   'P 1'
#
loop_
_entity.id
_entity.type
_entity.pdbx_description
1 polymer ?
#
loop_
_entity_poly.entity_id
_entity_poly.type
_entity_poly.pdbx_seq_one_letter_code
_entity_poly.pdbx_strand_id
1 'polypeptide(L)'
;MQAALIDKGVAVGVFLQGLRRYAGHLILASAVPQAFATHLEFQMSASHADLPTQTVSYPQLIDLLRRIFVVHGTSPEVADVLAENCAGAQRDGSHSHGIFRIPGYLSSLASGWVDGKAVPVVEDVGAAFVRVD
;
A
#
# COMPACT_ATOMS: atom_id res chain seq x y z
N MET A 1 -3.04 -37.64 0.24
CA MET A 1 -1.85 -36.96 0.80
C MET A 1 -2.28 -35.54 1.16
N GLN A 2 -2.11 -35.17 2.42
CA GLN A 2 -2.80 -34.12 3.18
C GLN A 2 -3.22 -32.83 2.41
N ALA A 3 -4.50 -32.49 2.58
CA ALA A 3 -5.01 -31.12 2.57
C ALA A 3 -4.65 -30.42 3.89
N ALA A 4 -4.78 -29.09 3.89
CA ALA A 4 -4.68 -28.16 5.03
C ALA A 4 -3.25 -27.77 5.44
N LEU A 5 -2.81 -26.60 4.98
CA LEU A 5 -1.94 -25.65 5.68
C LEU A 5 -1.74 -24.45 4.73
N ILE A 6 -2.29 -23.29 5.11
CA ILE A 6 -2.00 -21.88 4.74
C ILE A 6 -3.34 -21.12 4.73
N ASP A 7 -4.05 -21.15 5.86
CA ASP A 7 -5.03 -20.13 6.24
C ASP A 7 -4.56 -19.49 7.56
N LYS A 8 -3.27 -19.19 7.61
CA LYS A 8 -2.65 -18.47 8.73
C LYS A 8 -2.76 -17.01 8.37
N GLY A 9 -3.75 -16.33 8.96
CA GLY A 9 -4.04 -14.96 8.62
C GLY A 9 -2.81 -14.06 8.75
N VAL A 10 -2.75 -13.08 7.87
CA VAL A 10 -1.69 -12.12 7.70
C VAL A 10 -1.69 -11.17 8.90
N ALA A 11 -0.56 -11.05 9.60
CA ALA A 11 -0.41 -10.06 10.67
C ALA A 11 -0.38 -8.65 10.07
N VAL A 12 -1.40 -7.84 10.39
CA VAL A 12 -1.48 -6.42 9.99
C VAL A 12 -1.30 -5.57 11.23
N GLY A 13 -0.16 -4.88 11.33
CA GLY A 13 0.03 -3.77 12.27
C GLY A 13 -0.84 -2.58 11.85
N VAL A 14 -1.54 -1.98 12.82
CA VAL A 14 -2.66 -1.04 12.66
C VAL A 14 -2.45 0.03 11.56
N PHE A 15 -2.99 -0.23 10.36
CA PHE A 15 -3.10 0.75 9.27
C PHE A 15 -4.28 1.73 9.47
N LEU A 16 -5.13 1.49 10.47
CA LEU A 16 -6.38 2.23 10.69
C LEU A 16 -6.21 3.64 11.30
N GLN A 17 -5.02 3.98 11.81
CA GLN A 17 -4.75 5.35 12.31
C GLN A 17 -4.30 6.33 11.21
N GLY A 18 -3.87 5.85 10.03
CA GLY A 18 -3.36 6.72 8.95
C GLY A 18 -4.44 7.40 8.09
N LEU A 19 -5.61 6.77 7.90
CA LEU A 19 -6.63 7.23 6.95
C LEU A 19 -7.35 8.51 7.36
N ARG A 20 -7.30 8.93 8.64
CA ARG A 20 -7.88 10.22 9.08
C ARG A 20 -7.03 11.44 8.72
N ARG A 21 -5.76 11.27 8.32
CA ARG A 21 -4.86 12.40 8.00
C ARG A 21 -4.95 12.89 6.55
N TYR A 22 -5.57 12.14 5.64
CA TYR A 22 -5.64 12.51 4.22
C TYR A 22 -6.93 13.24 3.81
N ALA A 23 -7.88 13.45 4.74
CA ALA A 23 -9.17 14.09 4.45
C ALA A 23 -9.21 15.61 4.67
N GLY A 24 -8.08 16.28 4.92
CA GLY A 24 -8.09 17.73 5.13
C GLY A 24 -6.72 18.39 5.01
N HIS A 25 -6.50 19.10 3.90
CA HIS A 25 -6.09 20.51 3.87
C HIS A 25 -5.38 20.88 2.56
N LEU A 26 -6.14 21.58 1.71
CA LEU A 26 -5.65 22.53 0.73
C LEU A 26 -5.58 23.90 1.42
N ILE A 27 -4.43 24.30 1.99
CA ILE A 27 -4.14 25.72 2.29
C ILE A 27 -2.62 25.96 2.15
N LEU A 28 -2.26 26.85 1.22
CA LEU A 28 -0.97 27.54 1.13
C LEU A 28 -0.73 28.39 2.39
N ALA A 29 0.44 28.29 3.04
CA ALA A 29 1.16 29.46 3.55
C ALA A 29 2.54 29.11 4.15
N SER A 30 3.44 30.04 3.87
CA SER A 30 4.82 30.24 4.31
C SER A 30 5.05 30.35 5.82
N ALA A 31 6.32 30.07 6.18
CA ALA A 31 7.06 30.46 7.39
C ALA A 31 6.82 29.65 8.68
N VAL A 32 7.84 28.87 9.06
CA VAL A 32 7.97 28.21 10.36
C VAL A 32 8.92 29.04 11.24
N PRO A 33 8.48 29.63 12.36
CA PRO A 33 9.40 30.17 13.36
C PRO A 33 9.97 29.05 14.25
N GLN A 34 11.28 29.10 14.49
CA GLN A 34 12.04 28.28 15.42
C GLN A 34 11.57 28.50 16.88
N ALA A 35 10.57 27.76 17.35
CA ALA A 35 10.21 27.73 18.78
C ALA A 35 9.42 26.49 19.25
N PHE A 36 9.45 25.36 18.51
CA PHE A 36 8.72 24.13 18.86
C PHE A 36 9.63 22.89 18.99
N ALA A 37 10.87 23.07 19.44
CA ALA A 37 11.89 22.02 19.44
C ALA A 37 12.12 21.29 20.79
N THR A 38 11.19 21.36 21.75
CA THR A 38 11.39 20.74 23.09
C THR A 38 10.43 19.59 23.44
N HIS A 39 9.65 19.06 22.49
CA HIS A 39 8.78 17.90 22.72
C HIS A 39 9.05 16.68 21.81
N LEU A 40 10.10 16.72 20.98
CA LEU A 40 10.41 15.64 20.03
C LEU A 40 11.32 14.53 20.57
N GLU A 41 11.78 14.61 21.82
CA GLU A 41 12.66 13.59 22.42
C GLU A 41 11.91 12.51 23.23
N PHE A 42 10.58 12.60 23.38
CA PHE A 42 9.80 11.61 24.11
C PHE A 42 8.93 10.78 23.15
N GLN A 43 9.54 9.74 22.57
CA GLN A 43 8.95 8.48 22.06
C GLN A 43 9.65 7.96 20.79
N MET A 44 10.96 7.69 20.88
CA MET A 44 11.68 6.77 19.98
C MET A 44 12.12 5.50 20.73
N SER A 45 11.26 4.95 21.61
CA SER A 45 11.57 3.76 22.43
C SER A 45 10.41 2.77 22.56
N ALA A 46 9.42 2.78 21.67
CA ALA A 46 8.51 1.65 21.54
C ALA A 46 9.10 0.68 20.50
N SER A 47 9.63 -0.46 20.96
CA SER A 47 9.91 -1.61 20.11
C SER A 47 8.64 -1.96 19.32
N HIS A 48 8.72 -2.07 17.99
CA HIS A 48 7.60 -2.49 17.14
C HIS A 48 7.02 -3.88 17.53
N ALA A 49 7.74 -4.63 18.37
CA ALA A 49 7.39 -5.96 18.85
C ALA A 49 6.15 -6.00 19.77
N ASP A 50 5.77 -4.88 20.41
CA ASP A 50 4.73 -4.88 21.45
C ASP A 50 3.39 -4.29 20.99
N LEU A 51 3.23 -3.98 19.70
CA LEU A 51 1.94 -3.55 19.17
C LEU A 51 0.99 -4.75 19.04
N PRO A 52 -0.28 -4.63 19.46
CA PRO A 52 -1.26 -5.70 19.28
C PRO A 52 -1.39 -6.03 17.79
N THR A 53 -1.32 -7.31 17.46
CA THR A 53 -1.43 -7.80 16.08
C THR A 53 -2.79 -8.43 15.83
N GLN A 54 -3.26 -8.34 14.59
CA GLN A 54 -4.47 -9.01 14.12
C GLN A 54 -4.13 -9.81 12.87
N THR A 55 -4.74 -10.99 12.75
CA THR A 55 -4.69 -11.83 11.55
C THR A 55 -5.86 -11.51 10.61
N VAL A 56 -5.60 -11.44 9.31
CA VAL A 56 -6.63 -11.31 8.25
C VAL A 56 -6.42 -12.42 7.22
N SER A 57 -7.48 -13.03 6.67
CA SER A 57 -7.26 -14.06 5.64
C SER A 57 -6.69 -13.45 4.37
N TYR A 58 -5.94 -14.24 3.60
CA TYR A 58 -5.39 -13.81 2.32
C TYR A 58 -6.45 -13.21 1.36
N PRO A 59 -7.61 -13.87 1.11
CA PRO A 59 -8.63 -13.29 0.25
C PRO A 59 -9.27 -12.02 0.82
N GLN A 60 -9.41 -11.90 2.15
CA GLN A 60 -9.89 -10.67 2.79
C GLN A 60 -8.91 -9.51 2.57
N LEU A 61 -7.61 -9.78 2.63
CA LEU A 61 -6.59 -8.76 2.36
C LEU A 61 -6.61 -8.33 0.90
N ILE A 62 -6.72 -9.26 -0.05
CA ILE A 62 -6.88 -8.92 -1.48
C ILE A 62 -8.09 -8.01 -1.68
N ASP A 63 -9.27 -8.41 -1.20
CA ASP A 63 -10.50 -7.62 -1.39
C ASP A 63 -10.41 -6.23 -0.75
N LEU A 64 -9.76 -6.11 0.41
CA LEU A 64 -9.51 -4.83 1.04
C LEU A 64 -8.59 -3.94 0.19
N LEU A 65 -7.45 -4.46 -0.26
CA LEU A 65 -6.49 -3.70 -1.07
C LEU A 65 -7.08 -3.30 -2.42
N ARG A 66 -7.84 -4.19 -3.06
CA ARG A 66 -8.56 -3.91 -4.30
C ARG A 66 -9.51 -2.73 -4.14
N ARG A 67 -10.34 -2.75 -3.10
CA ARG A 67 -11.26 -1.64 -2.78
C ARG A 67 -10.51 -0.33 -2.55
N ILE A 68 -9.37 -0.39 -1.85
CA ILE A 68 -8.51 0.78 -1.64
C ILE A 68 -8.02 1.34 -2.99
N PHE A 69 -7.46 0.52 -3.87
CA PHE A 69 -6.95 0.99 -5.17
C PHE A 69 -8.06 1.59 -6.06
N VAL A 70 -9.21 0.93 -6.17
CA VAL A 70 -10.36 1.46 -6.95
C VAL A 70 -10.81 2.81 -6.42
N VAL A 71 -10.96 2.96 -5.10
CA VAL A 71 -11.35 4.24 -4.48
C VAL A 71 -10.32 5.35 -4.74
N HIS A 72 -9.04 4.99 -4.88
CA HIS A 72 -7.96 5.94 -5.15
C HIS A 72 -7.64 6.11 -6.65
N GLY A 73 -8.55 5.66 -7.52
CA GLY A 73 -8.56 6.07 -8.92
C GLY A 73 -7.82 5.15 -9.87
N THR A 74 -7.51 3.91 -9.50
CA THR A 74 -7.04 2.92 -10.48
C THR A 74 -8.19 2.38 -11.34
N SER A 75 -7.89 1.72 -12.45
CA SER A 75 -8.86 0.87 -13.14
C SER A 75 -9.15 -0.40 -12.30
N PRO A 76 -10.26 -1.12 -12.54
CA PRO A 76 -10.52 -2.40 -11.90
C PRO A 76 -9.41 -3.42 -12.13
N GLU A 77 -8.88 -3.49 -13.35
CA GLU A 77 -7.85 -4.44 -13.76
C GLU A 77 -6.52 -4.17 -13.04
N VAL A 78 -6.11 -2.89 -12.96
CA VAL A 78 -4.93 -2.48 -12.20
C VAL A 78 -5.12 -2.75 -10.71
N ALA A 79 -6.32 -2.49 -10.16
CA ALA A 79 -6.62 -2.78 -8.76
C ALA A 79 -6.48 -4.27 -8.43
N ASP A 80 -6.97 -5.14 -9.31
CA ASP A 80 -6.91 -6.60 -9.14
C ASP A 80 -5.45 -7.07 -9.07
N VAL A 81 -4.61 -6.67 -10.03
CA VAL A 81 -3.20 -7.06 -10.09
C VAL A 81 -2.41 -6.53 -8.89
N LEU A 82 -2.58 -5.25 -8.54
CA LEU A 82 -1.84 -4.65 -7.42
C LEU A 82 -2.28 -5.22 -6.07
N ALA A 83 -3.57 -5.51 -5.89
CA ALA A 83 -4.10 -6.09 -4.66
C ALA A 83 -3.57 -7.51 -4.44
N GLU A 84 -3.58 -8.35 -5.47
CA GLU A 84 -3.03 -9.70 -5.39
C GLU A 84 -1.51 -9.68 -5.14
N ASN A 85 -0.76 -8.85 -5.89
CA ASN A 85 0.69 -8.73 -5.72
C ASN A 85 1.06 -8.29 -4.30
N CYS A 86 0.43 -7.21 -3.81
CA CYS A 86 0.75 -6.64 -2.50
C CYS A 86 0.32 -7.57 -1.35
N ALA A 87 -0.86 -8.19 -1.44
CA ALA A 87 -1.30 -9.19 -0.47
C ALA A 87 -0.38 -10.42 -0.48
N GLY A 88 0.06 -10.87 -1.66
CA GLY A 88 0.95 -12.02 -1.82
C GLY A 88 2.31 -11.76 -1.17
N ALA A 89 2.90 -10.60 -1.44
CA ALA A 89 4.14 -10.17 -0.78
C ALA A 89 4.00 -10.14 0.75
N GLN A 90 2.86 -9.66 1.26
CA GLN A 90 2.61 -9.63 2.70
C GLN A 90 2.45 -11.05 3.29
N ARG A 91 1.70 -11.94 2.61
CA ARG A 91 1.50 -13.34 3.01
C ARG A 91 2.85 -14.08 3.12
N ASP A 92 3.75 -13.82 2.19
CA ASP A 92 5.03 -14.52 2.07
C ASP A 92 6.14 -13.88 2.94
N GLY A 93 5.80 -12.91 3.81
CA GLY A 93 6.75 -12.28 4.73
C GLY A 93 7.67 -11.22 4.10
N SER A 94 7.41 -10.84 2.85
CA SER A 94 8.14 -9.77 2.15
C SER A 94 7.64 -8.39 2.58
N HIS A 95 7.76 -8.07 3.86
CA HIS A 95 7.10 -6.93 4.51
C HIS A 95 7.38 -5.57 3.85
N SER A 96 8.58 -5.37 3.31
CA SER A 96 8.95 -4.13 2.60
C SER A 96 8.24 -3.96 1.26
N HIS A 97 7.57 -4.98 0.73
CA HIS A 97 6.83 -4.96 -0.54
C HIS A 97 5.34 -5.29 -0.37
N GLY A 98 4.91 -5.65 0.84
CA GLY A 98 3.51 -5.83 1.20
C GLY A 98 2.81 -4.52 1.56
N ILE A 99 1.95 -4.55 2.59
CA ILE A 99 1.06 -3.43 2.94
C ILE A 99 1.81 -2.15 3.35
N PHE A 100 3.09 -2.29 3.73
CA PHE A 100 4.00 -1.16 3.95
C PHE A 100 4.04 -0.18 2.77
N ARG A 101 3.85 -0.67 1.53
CA ARG A 101 3.90 0.15 0.30
C ARG A 101 2.63 0.94 0.01
N ILE A 102 1.50 0.61 0.65
CA ILE A 102 0.21 1.24 0.34
C ILE A 102 0.27 2.78 0.43
N PRO A 103 0.78 3.41 1.50
CA PRO A 103 0.86 4.87 1.55
C PRO A 103 1.62 5.50 0.37
N GLY A 104 2.71 4.86 -0.08
CA GLY A 104 3.50 5.33 -1.22
C GLY A 104 2.79 5.18 -2.57
N TYR A 105 2.06 4.08 -2.77
CA TYR A 105 1.20 3.94 -3.95
C TYR A 105 0.13 5.03 -3.98
N LEU A 106 -0.57 5.24 -2.87
CA LEU A 106 -1.66 6.21 -2.79
C LEU A 106 -1.16 7.64 -2.98
N SER A 107 0.01 8.01 -2.44
CA SER A 107 0.59 9.34 -2.67
C SER A 107 1.00 9.55 -4.13
N SER A 108 1.49 8.52 -4.80
CA SER A 108 1.90 8.60 -6.21
C SER A 108 0.70 8.73 -7.15
N LEU A 109 -0.39 8.01 -6.85
CA LEU A 109 -1.67 8.15 -7.54
C LEU A 109 -2.26 9.55 -7.33
N ALA A 110 -2.31 10.02 -6.07
CA ALA A 110 -2.89 11.30 -5.73
C ALA A 110 -2.14 12.50 -6.32
N SER A 111 -0.82 12.40 -6.51
CA SER A 111 -0.01 13.46 -7.12
C SER A 111 -0.11 13.49 -8.65
N GLY A 112 -0.74 12.48 -9.28
CA GLY A 112 -0.73 12.30 -10.73
C GLY A 112 0.62 11.86 -11.28
N TRP A 113 1.57 11.44 -10.42
CA TRP A 113 2.87 10.94 -10.85
C TRP A 113 2.75 9.60 -11.59
N VAL A 114 1.78 8.77 -11.20
CA VAL A 114 1.48 7.50 -11.85
C VAL A 114 0.05 7.51 -12.38
N ASP A 115 -0.14 7.02 -13.61
CA ASP A 115 -1.48 6.80 -14.17
C ASP A 115 -2.00 5.41 -13.74
N GLY A 116 -2.89 5.40 -12.76
CA GLY A 116 -3.54 4.18 -12.27
C GLY A 116 -4.53 3.54 -13.26
N LYS A 117 -4.79 4.17 -14.41
CA LYS A 117 -5.70 3.71 -15.45
C LYS A 117 -5.00 3.54 -16.81
N ALA A 118 -3.66 3.57 -16.83
CA ALA A 118 -2.90 3.33 -18.04
C ALA A 118 -3.30 1.99 -18.66
N VAL A 119 -3.44 1.98 -19.99
CA VAL A 119 -3.68 0.76 -20.77
C VAL A 119 -2.36 0.41 -21.46
N PRO A 120 -1.69 -0.67 -21.07
CA PRO A 120 -0.40 -1.04 -21.65
C PRO A 120 -0.51 -1.27 -23.16
N VAL A 121 0.46 -0.78 -23.93
CA VAL A 121 0.51 -1.00 -25.39
C VAL A 121 1.53 -2.08 -25.70
N VAL A 122 1.03 -3.26 -26.09
CA VAL A 122 1.87 -4.41 -26.44
C VAL A 122 2.25 -4.35 -27.92
N GLU A 123 3.56 -4.38 -28.20
CA GLU A 123 4.12 -4.29 -29.54
C GLU A 123 4.99 -5.51 -29.84
N ASP A 124 4.64 -6.22 -30.91
CA ASP A 124 5.51 -7.22 -31.53
C ASP A 124 6.55 -6.50 -32.39
N VAL A 125 7.80 -6.47 -31.92
CA VAL A 125 8.90 -5.73 -32.56
C VAL A 125 9.95 -6.67 -33.18
N GLY A 126 9.65 -7.98 -33.23
CA GLY A 126 10.51 -8.97 -33.84
C GLY A 126 10.14 -10.40 -33.43
N ALA A 127 10.60 -11.38 -34.20
CA ALA A 127 10.20 -12.79 -34.07
C ALA A 127 10.36 -13.42 -32.68
N ALA A 128 11.21 -12.84 -31.82
CA ALA A 128 11.42 -13.27 -30.44
C ALA A 128 11.53 -12.08 -29.46
N PHE A 129 10.88 -10.94 -29.76
CA PHE A 129 10.97 -9.74 -28.91
C PHE A 129 9.64 -8.98 -28.86
N VAL A 130 9.17 -8.68 -27.65
CA VAL A 130 7.97 -7.88 -27.38
C VAL A 130 8.36 -6.65 -26.57
N ARG A 131 7.83 -5.49 -26.93
CA ARG A 131 7.88 -4.26 -26.12
C ARG A 131 6.50 -3.99 -25.52
N VAL A 132 6.47 -3.42 -24.33
CA VAL A 132 5.25 -2.87 -23.73
C VAL A 132 5.57 -1.46 -23.27
N ASP A 133 4.79 -0.49 -23.74
CA ASP A 133 4.72 0.86 -23.15
C ASP A 133 3.74 0.83 -21.97
#